data_AF-A0A624C2G4-F1
#
_entry.id   AF-A0A624C2G4-F1
#
_cell.length_a   1.000
_cell.length_b   1.000
_cell.length_c   1.000
_cell.angle_alpha   90.00
_cell.angle_beta   90.00
_cell.angle_gamma   90.00
#
_symmetry.space_group_name_H-M   'P 1'
#
loop_
_entity.id
_entity.type
_entity.pdbx_description
1 polymer ?
#
loop_
_entity_poly.entity_id
_entity_poly.type
_entity_poly.pdbx_seq_one_letter_code
_entity_poly.pdbx_strand_id
1 'polypeptide(L)'
;EQRAGFKAWTLLLSICAFSLCLLGTFLVRSGVLVSVHAFASDPARGMFILAFMVLVTGGSLLLFAVRGHRVRSRVNNALWSRESLLLGNNVLLMAAMLVVLLGTLLPLVHKQLGLGSISVGEPFFNTMFTWLMVPFALLLGVGPLVRWGRDRP
;
A
#
# COMPACT_ATOMS: atom_id res chain seq x y z
N GLU A 1 8.50 26.28 -4.74
CA GLU A 1 8.99 25.15 -3.91
C GLU A 1 7.86 24.15 -3.56
N GLN A 2 7.21 23.53 -4.55
CA GLN A 2 6.13 22.52 -4.34
C GLN A 2 6.63 21.08 -4.13
N ARG A 3 7.94 20.86 -4.12
CA ARG A 3 8.56 19.51 -4.19
C ARG A 3 8.62 18.76 -2.85
N ALA A 4 8.40 19.43 -1.73
CA ALA A 4 8.53 18.81 -0.41
C ALA A 4 7.36 17.84 -0.08
N GLY A 5 6.14 18.12 -0.56
CA GLY A 5 4.98 17.24 -0.36
C GLY A 5 5.15 15.88 -1.05
N PHE A 6 5.65 15.87 -2.28
CA PHE A 6 5.96 14.64 -3.01
C PHE A 6 7.05 13.80 -2.31
N LYS A 7 8.06 14.43 -1.69
CA LYS A 7 9.09 13.71 -0.92
C LYS A 7 8.51 12.94 0.27
N ALA A 8 7.60 13.56 1.03
CA ALA A 8 6.93 12.89 2.15
C ALA A 8 6.11 11.68 1.67
N TRP A 9 5.42 11.85 0.54
CA TRP A 9 4.54 10.85 -0.03
C TRP A 9 5.31 9.64 -0.59
N THR A 10 6.39 9.88 -1.34
CA THR A 10 7.29 8.82 -1.82
C THR A 10 7.95 8.07 -0.66
N LEU A 11 8.36 8.77 0.41
CA LEU A 11 8.95 8.13 1.57
C LEU A 11 7.96 7.19 2.27
N LEU A 12 6.71 7.63 2.45
CA LEU A 12 5.65 6.82 3.04
C LEU A 12 5.37 5.57 2.19
N LEU A 13 5.23 5.74 0.86
CA LEU A 13 5.04 4.61 -0.06
C LEU A 13 6.20 3.61 0.01
N SER A 14 7.44 4.09 0.08
CA SER A 14 8.63 3.23 0.16
C SER A 14 8.61 2.38 1.43
N ILE A 15 8.27 2.99 2.58
CA ILE A 15 8.10 2.28 3.85
C ILE A 15 6.98 1.23 3.73
N CYS A 16 5.81 1.60 3.18
CA CYS A 16 4.70 0.68 2.99
C CYS A 16 5.06 -0.51 2.08
N ALA A 17 5.74 -0.26 0.95
CA ALA A 17 6.15 -1.30 0.02
C ALA A 17 7.16 -2.27 0.67
N PHE A 18 8.12 -1.74 1.41
CA PHE A 18 9.09 -2.55 2.15
C PHE A 18 8.40 -3.41 3.21
N SER A 19 7.46 -2.84 3.98
CA SER A 19 6.67 -3.58 4.96
C SER A 19 5.79 -4.67 4.33
N LEU A 20 5.17 -4.41 3.17
CA LEU A 20 4.39 -5.43 2.44
C LEU A 20 5.28 -6.59 1.97
N CYS A 21 6.51 -6.32 1.54
CA CYS A 21 7.48 -7.34 1.15
C CYS A 21 7.87 -8.24 2.34
N LEU A 22 8.13 -7.64 3.51
CA LEU A 22 8.39 -8.40 4.74
C LEU A 22 7.19 -9.23 5.18
N LEU A 23 5.98 -8.66 5.10
CA LEU A 23 4.73 -9.37 5.38
C LEU A 23 4.57 -10.58 4.46
N GLY A 24 4.78 -10.43 3.15
CA GLY A 24 4.73 -11.55 2.21
C GLY A 24 5.76 -12.65 2.53
N THR A 25 6.97 -12.25 2.90
CA THR A 25 8.02 -13.19 3.34
C THR A 25 7.60 -13.95 4.60
N PHE A 26 7.00 -13.24 5.57
CA PHE A 26 6.44 -13.85 6.77
C PHE A 26 5.32 -14.84 6.43
N LEU A 27 4.36 -14.47 5.57
CA LEU A 27 3.24 -15.34 5.21
C LEU A 27 3.67 -16.67 4.58
N VAL A 28 4.70 -16.66 3.73
CA VAL A 28 5.20 -17.88 3.05
C VAL A 28 6.13 -18.70 3.94
N ARG A 29 6.92 -18.07 4.81
CA ARG A 29 7.94 -18.76 5.63
C ARG A 29 7.52 -19.10 7.05
N SER A 30 6.46 -18.50 7.58
CA SER A 30 5.96 -18.76 8.94
C SER A 30 5.13 -20.04 9.07
N GLY A 31 4.75 -20.66 7.95
CA GLY A 31 3.86 -21.83 7.96
C GLY A 31 2.39 -21.49 8.29
N VAL A 32 2.04 -20.20 8.39
CA VAL A 32 0.65 -19.74 8.58
C VAL A 32 -0.24 -20.12 7.38
N LEU A 33 0.35 -20.19 6.18
CA LEU A 33 -0.25 -20.81 5.00
C LEU A 33 0.25 -22.26 4.88
N VAL A 34 -0.65 -23.22 5.05
CA VAL A 34 -0.37 -24.63 4.74
C VAL A 34 -0.31 -24.76 3.21
N SER A 35 0.88 -24.64 2.64
CA SER A 35 1.13 -24.88 1.22
C SER A 35 1.96 -26.15 1.07
N VAL A 36 1.63 -26.99 0.09
CA VAL A 36 2.42 -28.18 -0.28
C VAL A 36 3.84 -27.84 -0.75
N HIS A 37 4.10 -26.56 -1.08
CA HIS A 37 5.43 -26.03 -1.42
C HIS A 37 6.09 -25.29 -0.25
N ALA A 38 5.54 -25.34 0.97
CA ALA A 38 6.17 -24.77 2.15
C ALA A 38 7.36 -25.64 2.59
N PHE A 39 8.49 -25.48 1.92
CA PHE A 39 9.74 -26.09 2.32
C PHE A 39 10.27 -25.38 3.58
N ALA A 40 10.22 -26.10 4.70
CA ALA A 40 10.69 -25.72 6.05
C ALA A 40 9.79 -24.72 6.81
N SER A 41 8.67 -25.21 7.34
CA SER A 41 7.87 -24.56 8.38
C SER A 41 8.51 -24.78 9.76
N ASP A 42 9.59 -24.07 10.07
CA ASP A 42 10.15 -23.98 11.42
C ASP A 42 9.52 -22.78 12.16
N PRO A 43 8.71 -22.98 13.21
CA PRO A 43 8.08 -21.89 13.98
C PRO A 43 9.10 -20.86 14.52
N ALA A 44 10.32 -21.32 14.84
CA ALA A 44 11.41 -20.47 15.31
C ALA A 44 11.86 -19.44 14.25
N ARG A 45 11.88 -19.82 12.95
CA ARG A 45 12.22 -18.92 11.85
C ARG A 45 11.12 -17.91 11.58
N GLY A 46 9.85 -18.32 11.71
CA GLY A 46 8.69 -17.42 11.63
C GLY A 46 8.74 -16.33 12.70
N MET A 47 9.08 -16.68 13.93
CA MET A 47 9.23 -15.72 15.05
C MET A 47 10.36 -14.72 14.81
N PHE A 48 11.51 -15.16 14.28
CA PHE A 48 12.60 -14.26 13.90
C PHE A 48 12.18 -13.24 12.83
N ILE A 49 11.49 -13.70 11.78
CA ILE A 49 10.99 -12.83 10.70
C ILE A 49 9.94 -11.86 11.24
N LEU A 50 9.06 -12.31 12.14
CA LEU A 50 8.05 -11.44 12.77
C LEU A 50 8.70 -10.35 13.63
N ALA A 51 9.68 -10.70 14.46
CA ALA A 51 10.43 -9.73 15.26
C ALA A 51 11.17 -8.71 14.37
N PHE A 52 11.82 -9.19 13.30
CA PHE A 52 12.47 -8.33 12.31
C PHE A 52 11.47 -7.42 11.60
N MET A 53 10.31 -7.93 11.22
CA MET A 53 9.24 -7.15 10.59
C MET A 53 8.73 -6.04 11.49
N VAL A 54 8.45 -6.33 12.76
CA VAL A 54 8.01 -5.34 13.75
C VAL A 54 9.09 -4.30 13.99
N LEU A 55 10.36 -4.70 14.10
CA LEU A 55 11.47 -3.79 14.35
C LEU A 55 11.69 -2.84 13.17
N VAL A 56 11.73 -3.35 11.94
CA VAL A 56 12.01 -2.50 10.77
C VAL A 56 10.79 -1.69 10.34
N THR A 57 9.59 -2.28 10.34
CA THR A 57 8.35 -1.56 10.01
C THR A 57 7.98 -0.56 11.10
N GLY A 58 7.99 -0.99 12.36
CA GLY A 58 7.73 -0.12 13.50
C GLY A 58 8.79 0.97 13.64
N GLY A 59 10.07 0.61 13.47
CA GLY A 59 11.18 1.56 13.48
C GLY A 59 11.05 2.62 12.38
N SER A 60 10.78 2.22 11.14
CA SER A 60 10.60 3.15 10.02
C SER A 60 9.36 4.05 10.17
N LEU A 61 8.22 3.50 10.61
CA LEU A 61 7.01 4.28 10.91
C LEU A 61 7.21 5.26 12.06
N LEU A 62 7.88 4.86 13.14
CA LEU A 62 8.20 5.72 14.28
C LEU A 62 9.14 6.85 13.85
N LEU A 63 10.18 6.53 13.07
CA LEU A 63 11.10 7.53 12.52
C LEU A 63 10.37 8.50 11.59
N PHE A 64 9.44 8.00 10.77
CA PHE A 64 8.57 8.82 9.93
C PHE A 64 7.62 9.69 10.77
N ALA A 65 7.06 9.21 11.86
CA ALA A 65 6.19 9.99 12.74
C ALA A 65 6.97 11.11 13.46
N VAL A 66 8.15 10.79 14.02
CA VAL A 66 9.02 11.73 14.76
C VAL A 66 9.64 12.77 13.82
N ARG A 67 10.10 12.37 12.62
CA ARG A 67 10.68 13.31 11.64
C ARG A 67 9.66 13.88 10.65
N GLY A 68 8.43 13.36 10.63
CA GLY A 68 7.39 13.76 9.68
C GLY A 68 7.05 15.23 9.74
N HIS A 69 7.17 15.85 10.92
CA HIS A 69 6.99 17.29 11.10
C HIS A 69 8.00 18.13 10.29
N ARG A 70 9.22 17.64 10.05
CA ARG A 70 10.22 18.33 9.19
C ARG A 70 9.98 18.12 7.70
N VAL A 71 9.20 17.11 7.31
CA VAL A 71 8.90 16.78 5.91
C VAL A 71 7.54 17.32 5.48
N ARG A 72 6.69 17.72 6.42
CA ARG A 72 5.37 18.33 6.17
C ARG A 72 5.51 19.83 5.84
N SER A 73 5.93 20.14 4.61
CA SER A 73 5.76 21.50 4.09
C SER A 73 4.31 21.72 3.65
N ARG A 74 3.76 22.92 3.90
CA ARG A 74 2.36 23.26 3.60
C ARG A 74 2.06 22.99 2.13
N VAL A 75 1.18 22.01 1.91
CA VAL A 75 0.70 21.65 0.58
C VAL A 75 -0.38 22.66 0.21
N ASN A 76 0.00 23.72 -0.52
CA ASN A 76 -0.96 24.65 -1.10
C ASN A 76 -1.47 24.06 -2.43
N ASN A 77 -2.29 23.01 -2.34
CA ASN A 77 -2.90 22.39 -3.52
C ASN A 77 -4.11 23.22 -3.95
N ALA A 78 -3.99 23.92 -5.06
CA ALA A 78 -5.18 24.29 -5.82
C ALA A 78 -5.89 22.98 -6.22
N LEU A 79 -7.20 22.89 -5.97
CA LEU A 79 -8.03 21.69 -6.23
C LEU A 79 -8.02 21.24 -7.70
N TRP A 80 -7.52 22.07 -8.62
CA TRP A 80 -7.45 21.81 -10.05
C TRP A 80 -6.04 22.08 -10.60
N SER A 81 -5.09 21.19 -10.32
CA SER A 81 -3.71 21.23 -10.86
C SER A 81 -3.22 19.83 -11.21
N ARG A 82 -2.27 19.69 -12.15
CA ARG A 82 -1.59 18.40 -12.46
C ARG A 82 -1.07 17.70 -11.20
N GLU A 83 -0.65 18.47 -10.19
CA GLU A 83 -0.19 17.93 -8.91
C GLU A 83 -1.31 17.21 -8.14
N SER A 84 -2.54 17.74 -8.18
CA SER A 84 -3.72 17.12 -7.56
C SER A 84 -4.14 15.86 -8.33
N LEU A 85 -4.06 15.87 -9.66
CA LEU A 85 -4.30 14.68 -10.49
C LEU A 85 -3.28 13.57 -10.24
N LEU A 86 -1.99 13.92 -10.13
CA LEU A 86 -0.93 12.97 -9.79
C LEU A 86 -1.13 12.39 -8.39
N LEU A 87 -1.47 13.22 -7.40
CA LEU A 87 -1.81 12.74 -6.05
C LEU A 87 -3.08 11.87 -6.04
N GLY A 88 -4.10 12.21 -6.83
CA GLY A 88 -5.32 11.41 -6.96
C GLY A 88 -5.07 10.02 -7.53
N ASN A 89 -4.26 9.92 -8.60
CA ASN A 89 -3.86 8.65 -9.19
C ASN A 89 -3.14 7.74 -8.17
N ASN A 90 -2.21 8.35 -7.45
CA ASN A 90 -1.46 7.77 -6.36
C ASN A 90 -2.35 7.25 -5.22
N VAL A 91 -3.40 7.98 -4.85
CA VAL A 91 -4.40 7.54 -3.86
C VAL A 91 -5.20 6.34 -4.38
N LEU A 92 -5.58 6.32 -5.67
CA LEU A 92 -6.24 5.16 -6.27
C LEU A 92 -5.36 3.91 -6.25
N LEU A 93 -4.07 4.04 -6.57
CA LEU A 93 -3.11 2.92 -6.47
C LEU A 93 -2.96 2.41 -5.03
N MET A 94 -2.94 3.30 -4.05
CA MET A 94 -2.94 2.91 -2.63
C MET A 94 -4.22 2.17 -2.23
N ALA A 95 -5.38 2.63 -2.70
CA ALA A 95 -6.64 1.95 -2.48
C ALA A 95 -6.64 0.54 -3.12
N ALA A 96 -6.03 0.38 -4.30
CA ALA A 96 -5.93 -0.91 -4.98
C ALA A 96 -5.08 -1.89 -4.17
N MET A 97 -3.93 -1.40 -3.69
CA MET A 97 -3.06 -2.15 -2.79
C MET A 97 -3.78 -2.58 -1.51
N LEU A 98 -4.58 -1.69 -0.91
CA LEU A 98 -5.37 -2.02 0.29
C LEU A 98 -6.44 -3.09 0.02
N VAL A 99 -7.14 -3.03 -1.12
CA VAL A 99 -8.11 -4.06 -1.53
C VAL A 99 -7.43 -5.43 -1.64
N VAL A 100 -6.26 -5.50 -2.27
CA VAL A 100 -5.48 -6.74 -2.38
C VAL A 100 -4.99 -7.22 -1.02
N LEU A 101 -4.45 -6.33 -0.20
CA LEU A 101 -3.97 -6.65 1.15
C LEU A 101 -5.11 -7.18 2.03
N LEU A 102 -6.27 -6.51 2.02
CA LEU A 102 -7.44 -6.95 2.77
C LEU A 102 -7.97 -8.28 2.24
N GLY A 103 -8.15 -8.40 0.91
CA GLY A 103 -8.65 -9.64 0.29
C GLY A 103 -7.75 -10.86 0.54
N THR A 104 -6.45 -10.66 0.75
CA THR A 104 -5.49 -11.72 1.07
C THR A 104 -5.42 -12.04 2.57
N LEU A 105 -5.51 -11.03 3.44
CA LEU A 105 -5.40 -11.21 4.89
C LEU A 105 -6.73 -11.61 5.56
N LEU A 106 -7.88 -11.11 5.11
CA LEU A 106 -9.21 -11.45 5.65
C LEU A 106 -9.46 -12.96 5.76
N PRO A 107 -9.33 -13.75 4.66
CA PRO A 107 -9.59 -15.18 4.72
C PRO A 107 -8.61 -15.89 5.67
N LEU A 108 -7.37 -15.39 5.79
CA LEU A 108 -6.37 -15.94 6.68
C LEU A 108 -6.71 -15.70 8.15
N VAL A 109 -7.12 -14.48 8.50
CA VAL A 109 -7.52 -14.12 9.87
C VAL A 109 -8.79 -14.88 10.28
N HIS A 110 -9.80 -14.96 9.40
CA HIS A 110 -11.02 -15.73 9.66
C HIS A 110 -10.73 -17.22 9.92
N LYS A 111 -9.79 -17.81 9.18
CA LYS A 111 -9.35 -19.19 9.40
C LYS A 111 -8.68 -19.39 10.77
N GLN A 112 -7.85 -18.44 11.20
CA GLN A 112 -7.18 -18.51 12.51
C GLN A 112 -8.13 -18.26 13.69
N LEU A 113 -9.18 -17.44 13.49
CA LEU A 113 -10.22 -17.17 14.50
C LEU A 113 -11.27 -18.29 14.61
N GLY A 114 -11.19 -19.35 13.79
CA GLY A 114 -12.13 -20.48 13.85
C GLY A 114 -13.53 -20.16 13.31
N LEU A 115 -13.72 -19.03 12.62
CA LEU A 115 -15.01 -18.58 12.06
C LEU A 115 -15.35 -19.23 10.70
N GLY A 116 -14.59 -20.26 10.30
CA GLY A 116 -14.73 -20.94 9.01
C GLY A 116 -13.80 -20.39 7.91
N SER A 117 -13.62 -21.16 6.84
CA SER A 117 -12.83 -20.76 5.68
C SER A 117 -13.68 -19.95 4.70
N ILE A 118 -13.72 -18.63 4.86
CA ILE A 118 -14.25 -17.76 3.81
C ILE A 118 -13.20 -17.71 2.70
N SER A 119 -13.54 -18.18 1.51
CA SER A 119 -12.71 -18.00 0.33
C SER A 119 -13.15 -16.73 -0.39
N VAL A 120 -12.28 -15.71 -0.38
CA VAL A 120 -12.49 -14.51 -1.18
C VAL A 120 -12.00 -14.83 -2.59
N GLY A 121 -12.95 -15.13 -3.47
CA GLY A 121 -12.67 -15.55 -4.84
C GLY A 121 -12.54 -14.38 -5.83
N GLU A 122 -12.20 -14.75 -7.06
CA GLU A 122 -12.12 -13.88 -8.25
C GLU A 122 -13.24 -12.82 -8.38
N PRO A 123 -14.55 -13.13 -8.18
CA PRO A 123 -15.60 -12.12 -8.37
C PRO A 123 -15.48 -10.89 -7.44
N PHE A 124 -14.93 -11.06 -6.23
CA PHE A 124 -14.68 -9.92 -5.32
C PHE A 124 -13.61 -8.99 -5.90
N PHE A 125 -12.48 -9.56 -6.33
CA PHE A 125 -11.37 -8.79 -6.88
C PHE A 125 -11.76 -8.12 -8.19
N ASN A 126 -12.44 -8.82 -9.11
CA ASN A 126 -12.86 -8.26 -10.38
C ASN A 126 -13.81 -7.07 -10.18
N THR A 127 -14.76 -7.16 -9.26
CA THR A 127 -15.68 -6.06 -8.96
C THR A 127 -14.94 -4.86 -8.38
N MET A 128 -14.15 -5.06 -7.34
CA MET A 128 -13.41 -3.97 -6.67
C MET A 128 -12.38 -3.30 -7.60
N PHE A 129 -11.65 -4.09 -8.39
CA PHE A 129 -10.70 -3.56 -9.37
C PHE A 129 -11.41 -2.81 -10.49
N THR A 130 -12.58 -3.26 -10.94
CA THR A 130 -13.33 -2.52 -11.98
C THR A 130 -13.70 -1.11 -11.49
N TRP A 131 -14.26 -1.00 -10.29
CA TRP A 131 -14.60 0.30 -9.69
C TRP A 131 -13.41 1.24 -9.51
N LEU A 132 -12.22 0.69 -9.34
CA LEU A 132 -11.00 1.45 -9.05
C LEU A 132 -10.16 1.76 -10.29
N MET A 133 -10.10 0.82 -11.25
CA MET A 133 -9.34 0.96 -12.49
C MET A 133 -10.02 1.86 -13.50
N VAL A 134 -11.37 1.92 -13.50
CA VAL A 134 -12.13 2.86 -14.37
C VAL A 134 -11.76 4.33 -14.09
N PRO A 135 -11.88 4.85 -12.86
CA PRO A 135 -11.47 6.23 -12.58
C PRO A 135 -9.96 6.42 -12.74
N PHE A 136 -9.15 5.42 -12.40
CA PHE A 136 -7.69 5.47 -12.61
C PHE A 136 -7.33 5.67 -14.09
N ALA A 137 -7.94 4.90 -15.00
CA ALA A 137 -7.71 5.00 -16.44
C ALA A 137 -8.17 6.35 -16.99
N LEU A 138 -9.33 6.86 -16.53
CA LEU A 138 -9.80 8.20 -16.89
C LEU A 138 -8.83 9.29 -16.42
N LEU A 139 -8.36 9.22 -15.17
CA LEU A 139 -7.34 10.12 -14.63
C LEU A 139 -6.02 10.06 -15.41
N LEU A 140 -5.62 8.87 -15.88
CA LEU A 140 -4.40 8.66 -16.67
C LEU A 140 -4.53 9.23 -18.08
N GLY A 141 -5.73 9.18 -18.68
CA GLY A 141 -6.02 9.80 -19.97
C GLY A 141 -6.13 11.33 -19.90
N VAL A 142 -6.70 11.87 -18.83
CA VAL A 142 -6.87 13.32 -18.62
C VAL A 142 -5.61 14.00 -18.09
N GLY A 143 -4.77 13.28 -17.34
CA GLY A 143 -3.55 13.79 -16.72
C GLY A 143 -2.55 14.48 -17.67
N PRO A 144 -2.26 13.93 -18.87
CA PRO A 144 -1.41 14.57 -19.88
C PRO A 144 -2.06 15.80 -20.55
N LEU A 145 -3.38 15.81 -20.67
CA LEU A 145 -4.17 16.84 -21.37
C LEU A 145 -4.34 18.12 -20.53
N VAL A 146 -4.45 17.98 -19.22
CA VAL A 146 -4.47 19.13 -18.28
C VAL A 146 -3.12 19.80 -18.34
N ARG A 147 -2.97 21.13 -18.46
CA ARG A 147 -1.65 21.84 -18.52
C ARG A 147 -0.97 21.92 -17.16
N TRP A 148 0.37 21.98 -17.12
CA TRP A 148 1.09 22.24 -15.85
C TRP A 148 0.61 23.62 -15.41
N GLY A 149 0.23 23.77 -14.13
CA GLY A 149 -0.33 25.02 -13.62
C GLY A 149 0.71 26.13 -13.61
N ARG A 150 0.99 26.71 -14.79
CA ARG A 150 1.69 27.96 -15.12
C ARG A 150 1.96 27.99 -16.64
N ASP A 151 0.89 28.11 -17.42
CA ASP A 151 0.96 28.90 -18.66
C ASP A 151 0.10 30.13 -18.41
N ARG A 152 0.67 31.10 -17.67
CA ARG A 152 0.23 32.49 -17.79
C ARG A 152 1.18 33.14 -18.79
N PRO A 153 0.69 33.78 -19.87
CA PRO A 153 1.50 34.76 -20.58
C PRO A 153 1.88 35.91 -19.64
#